data_AF-A0A350IEG1-F1
#
_entry.id   AF-A0A350IEG1-F1
#
_cell.length_a   1.000
_cell.length_b   1.000
_cell.length_c   1.000
_cell.angle_alpha   90.00
_cell.angle_beta   90.00
_cell.angle_gamma   90.00
#
_symmetry.space_group_name_H-M   'P 1'
#
loop_
_entity.id
_entity.type
_entity.pdbx_description
1 polymer ?
#
loop_
_entity_poly.entity_id
_entity_poly.type
_entity_poly.pdbx_seq_one_letter_code
_entity_poly.pdbx_strand_id
1 'polypeptide(L)' 'MKLQEVLGGIYVMITEEESDLLAEMFTENEYVNESQLSERAALIADKLVHKGVLVPTLRGYRVN' A
#
# COMPACT_ATOMS: atom_id res chain seq x y z
N MET A 1 8.80 -9.26 8.81
CA MET A 1 7.89 -8.16 9.27
C MET A 1 8.70 -6.86 9.28
N LYS A 2 8.11 -5.72 8.92
CA LYS A 2 8.78 -4.40 8.83
C LYS A 2 7.93 -3.27 9.43
N LEU A 3 8.57 -2.21 9.89
CA LEU A 3 7.92 -0.96 10.31
C LEU A 3 7.79 -0.05 9.09
N GLN A 4 6.58 0.45 8.86
CA GLN A 4 6.28 1.46 7.85
C GLN A 4 5.81 2.73 8.55
N GLU A 5 6.44 3.86 8.21
CA GLU A 5 5.96 5.17 8.65
C GLU A 5 4.75 5.59 7.81
N VAL A 6 3.75 6.14 8.49
CA VAL A 6 2.54 6.72 7.93
C VAL A 6 2.24 8.03 8.67
N LEU A 7 1.62 9.00 7.99
CA LEU A 7 1.11 10.24 8.59
C LEU A 7 2.15 11.05 9.42
N GLY A 8 3.43 11.06 9.02
CA GLY A 8 4.46 11.92 9.61
C GLY A 8 4.76 11.62 11.08
N GLY A 9 5.01 10.34 11.41
CA GLY A 9 5.46 9.91 12.74
C GLY A 9 4.65 8.79 13.37
N ILE A 10 3.63 8.25 12.70
CA ILE A 10 2.93 7.03 13.13
C ILE A 10 3.58 5.85 12.43
N TYR A 11 3.88 4.78 13.17
CA TYR A 11 4.47 3.58 12.61
C TYR A 11 3.50 2.42 12.71
N VAL A 12 3.33 1.71 11.60
CA VAL A 12 2.50 0.51 11.51
C VAL A 12 3.34 -0.69 11.10
N MET A 13 3.01 -1.83 11.68
CA MET A 13 3.67 -3.09 11.34
C MET A 13 3.05 -3.67 10.08
N ILE A 14 3.90 -3.92 9.09
CA ILE A 14 3.53 -4.56 7.84
C ILE A 14 4.31 -5.86 7.64
N THR A 15 3.74 -6.77 6.87
CA THR A 15 4.39 -8.03 6.50
C THR A 15 5.50 -7.76 5.46
N GLU A 16 6.32 -8.77 5.18
CA GLU A 16 7.30 -8.66 4.09
C GLU A 16 6.61 -8.55 2.74
N GLU A 17 5.60 -9.38 2.49
CA GLU A 17 4.79 -9.33 1.26
C GLU A 17 4.15 -7.95 1.03
N GLU A 18 3.63 -7.31 2.07
CA GLU A 18 3.08 -5.96 2.00
C GLU A 18 4.15 -4.91 1.67
N SER A 19 5.34 -5.04 2.28
CA SER A 19 6.47 -4.16 1.99
C SER A 19 6.98 -4.33 0.57
N ASP A 20 6.98 -5.56 0.04
CA ASP A 20 7.43 -5.85 -1.31
C ASP A 20 6.48 -5.24 -2.33
N LEU A 21 5.15 -5.32 -2.10
CA LEU A 21 4.16 -4.65 -2.95
C LEU A 21 4.36 -3.12 -2.98
N LEU A 22 4.60 -2.51 -1.82
CA LEU A 22 4.87 -1.07 -1.74
C LEU A 22 6.14 -0.69 -2.52
N ALA A 23 7.20 -1.49 -2.37
CA ALA A 23 8.47 -1.29 -3.07
C ALA A 23 8.38 -1.52 -4.58
N GLU A 24 7.49 -2.41 -5.03
CA GLU A 24 7.32 -2.72 -6.45
C GLU A 24 6.42 -1.70 -7.15
N MET A 25 5.29 -1.34 -6.54
CA MET A 25 4.23 -0.62 -7.23
C MET A 25 4.14 0.87 -6.87
N PHE A 26 4.59 1.26 -5.67
CA PHE A 26 4.30 2.57 -5.08
C PHE A 26 5.54 3.44 -4.83
N THR A 27 6.75 2.98 -5.18
CA THR A 27 8.01 3.71 -4.94
C THR A 27 8.23 4.87 -5.90
N GLU A 28 7.83 4.71 -7.16
CA GLU A 28 7.91 5.76 -8.19
C GLU A 28 6.57 6.46 -8.43
N ASN A 29 5.46 5.79 -8.06
CA ASN A 29 4.11 6.27 -8.30
C ASN A 29 3.38 6.48 -6.97
N GLU A 30 3.01 7.72 -6.69
CA GLU A 30 2.14 8.04 -5.56
C GLU A 30 0.74 7.43 -5.71
N TYR A 31 0.36 7.01 -6.93
CA TYR A 31 -0.93 6.44 -7.29
C TYR A 31 -0.79 5.20 -8.18
N VAL A 32 -1.50 4.13 -7.84
CA VAL A 32 -1.59 2.91 -8.65
C VAL A 32 -3.05 2.61 -8.95
N ASN A 33 -3.40 2.42 -10.22
CA ASN A 33 -4.75 2.03 -10.61
C ASN A 33 -5.03 0.58 -10.22
N GLU A 34 -6.26 0.27 -9.81
CA GLU A 34 -6.67 -1.10 -9.49
C GLU A 34 -6.46 -2.06 -10.67
N SER A 35 -6.62 -1.60 -11.91
CA SER A 35 -6.38 -2.41 -13.11
C SER A 35 -4.92 -2.81 -13.32
N GLN A 36 -3.98 -2.16 -12.64
CA GLN A 36 -2.55 -2.48 -12.69
C GLN A 36 -2.18 -3.52 -11.64
N LEU A 37 -3.07 -3.79 -10.67
CA LEU A 37 -2.85 -4.77 -9.63
C LEU A 37 -3.41 -6.13 -10.09
N SER A 38 -2.66 -7.19 -9.81
CA SER A 38 -3.22 -8.55 -9.83
C SER A 38 -4.26 -8.70 -8.72
N GLU A 39 -5.13 -9.71 -8.80
CA GLU A 39 -6.13 -9.98 -7.75
C GLU A 39 -5.48 -10.14 -6.37
N ARG A 40 -4.33 -10.83 -6.29
CA ARG A 40 -3.57 -10.97 -5.04
C ARG A 40 -3.03 -9.62 -4.56
N ALA A 41 -2.48 -8.81 -5.45
CA ALA A 41 -1.96 -7.49 -5.11
C ALA A 41 -3.07 -6.55 -4.61
N ALA A 42 -4.26 -6.62 -5.21
CA ALA A 42 -5.43 -5.87 -4.76
C ALA A 42 -5.86 -6.26 -3.33
N LEU A 43 -5.86 -7.56 -3.00
CA LEU A 43 -6.14 -8.03 -1.63
C LEU A 43 -5.12 -7.53 -0.60
N ILE A 44 -3.85 -7.42 -0.98
CA ILE A 44 -2.79 -6.89 -0.11
C ILE A 44 -2.94 -5.38 0.04
N ALA A 45 -3.25 -4.67 -1.06
CA ALA A 45 -3.51 -3.24 -1.05
C ALA A 45 -4.70 -2.88 -0.12
N ASP A 46 -5.77 -3.66 -0.15
CA ASP A 46 -6.93 -3.49 0.75
C ASP A 46 -6.55 -3.67 2.23
N LYS A 47 -5.69 -4.66 2.55
CA LYS A 47 -5.15 -4.80 3.90
C LYS A 47 -4.30 -3.59 4.32
N LEU A 48 -3.50 -3.05 3.41
CA LEU A 48 -2.70 -1.84 3.65
C LEU A 48 -3.57 -0.59 3.84
N VAL A 49 -4.72 -0.51 3.18
CA VAL A 49 -5.74 0.53 3.43
C VAL A 49 -6.27 0.44 4.85
N HIS A 50 -6.65 -0.75 5.32
CA HIS A 50 -7.10 -0.94 6.70
C HIS A 50 -6.03 -0.59 7.75
N LYS A 51 -4.75 -0.64 7.37
CA LYS A 51 -3.61 -0.23 8.21
C LYS A 51 -3.28 1.26 8.09
N GLY A 52 -3.96 2.01 7.23
CA GLY A 52 -3.72 3.44 7.00
C GLY A 52 -2.46 3.75 6.18
N VAL A 53 -1.85 2.74 5.57
CA VAL A 53 -0.65 2.89 4.72
C VAL A 53 -1.03 3.37 3.32
N LEU A 54 -2.12 2.82 2.78
CA LEU A 54 -2.68 3.25 1.51
C LEU A 54 -4.00 3.98 1.74
N VAL A 55 -4.33 4.90 0.85
CA VAL A 55 -5.64 5.56 0.78
C VAL A 55 -6.34 5.08 -0.49
N PRO A 56 -7.56 4.51 -0.38
CA PRO A 56 -8.32 4.11 -1.54
C PRO A 56 -8.84 5.35 -2.27
N THR A 57 -8.92 5.26 -3.59
CA THR A 57 -9.41 6.30 -4.48
C THR A 57 -10.51 5.73 -5.38
N LEU A 58 -11.09 6.55 -6.25
CA LEU A 58 -12.19 6.11 -7.12
C LEU A 58 -11.79 4.98 -8.09
N ARG A 59 -10.50 4.78 -8.38
CA ARG A 59 -10.01 3.79 -9.37
C ARG A 59 -8.68 3.14 -8.97
N GLY A 60 -8.33 3.09 -7.68
CA GLY A 60 -7.04 2.57 -7.26
C GLY A 60 -6.64 3.04 -5.86
N TYR A 61 -5.33 3.11 -5.64
CA TYR A 61 -4.74 3.34 -4.32
C TYR A 61 -3.65 4.40 -4.41
N ARG A 62 -3.47 5.16 -3.34
CA ARG A 62 -2.34 6.08 -3.18
C ARG A 62 -1.61 5.82 -1.87
N VAL A 63 -0.33 6.17 -1.80
CA VAL A 63 0.40 6.17 -0.52
C VAL A 63 -0.04 7.36 0.33
N ASN A 64 -0.08 7.16 1.65
CA ASN A 64 -0.45 8.18 2.63
C ASN A 64 0.77 8.97 3.13
#